data_AF-A0A6J5FSJ8-F1
#
_entry.id   AF-A0A6J5FSJ8-F1
#
_cell.length_a   1.000
_cell.length_b   1.000
_cell.length_c   1.000
_cell.angle_alpha   90.00
_cell.angle_beta   90.00
_cell.angle_gamma   90.00
#
_symmetry.space_group_name_H-M   'P 1'
#
loop_
_entity.id
_entity.type
_entity.pdbx_description
1 polymer ?
#
loop_
_entity_poly.entity_id
_entity_poly.type
_entity_poly.pdbx_seq_one_letter_code
_entity_poly.pdbx_strand_id
1 'polypeptide(L)'
;MSLNDRSALPDDLERAVLVGRAWCADIGAPRPVAVIGGELVDVSSVALTTSTLVEQPEIGLRLKEAAANLPRLAALDPVLANSAFDRRDPSTPGSSRHVTCRRSRRAG
;
A
#
# COMPACT_ATOMS: atom_id res chain seq x y z
N MET A 1 6.77 16.63 -10.76
CA MET A 1 6.73 15.46 -11.71
C MET A 1 5.75 14.45 -11.14
N SER A 2 4.75 13.98 -11.90
CA SER A 2 3.70 13.12 -11.34
C SER A 2 4.15 11.65 -11.34
N LEU A 3 4.01 10.98 -10.20
CA LEU A 3 4.23 9.54 -10.05
C LEU A 3 2.95 8.78 -10.41
N ASN A 4 3.10 7.71 -11.18
CA ASN A 4 2.06 6.73 -11.51
C ASN A 4 2.62 5.31 -11.39
N ASP A 5 1.75 4.31 -11.45
CA ASP A 5 2.11 2.90 -11.29
C ASP A 5 3.32 2.48 -12.14
N ARG A 6 3.33 2.86 -13.42
CA ARG A 6 4.41 2.50 -14.37
C ARG A 6 5.77 3.13 -14.05
N SER A 7 5.76 4.32 -13.46
CA SER A 7 6.98 5.06 -13.13
C SER A 7 7.52 4.75 -11.73
N ALA A 8 6.65 4.30 -10.84
CA ALA A 8 6.92 4.22 -9.41
C ALA A 8 6.98 2.79 -8.87
N LEU A 9 6.41 1.81 -9.59
CA LEU A 9 6.24 0.44 -9.12
C LEU A 9 6.94 -0.57 -10.04
N PRO A 10 7.22 -1.79 -9.56
CA PRO A 10 7.78 -2.86 -10.37
C PRO A 10 6.86 -3.26 -11.53
N ASP A 11 7.47 -3.68 -12.66
CA ASP A 11 6.74 -4.13 -13.86
C ASP A 11 5.85 -5.37 -13.61
N ASP A 12 6.16 -6.16 -12.57
CA ASP A 12 5.41 -7.36 -12.16
C ASP A 12 4.29 -7.10 -11.15
N LEU A 13 3.80 -5.85 -11.04
CA LEU A 13 2.77 -5.42 -10.08
C LEU A 13 1.53 -6.31 -10.09
N GLU A 14 1.04 -6.72 -11.27
CA GLU A 14 -0.16 -7.56 -11.40
C GLU A 14 -0.01 -8.93 -10.71
N ARG A 15 1.22 -9.41 -10.55
CA ARG A 15 1.53 -10.70 -9.94
C ARG A 15 2.00 -10.55 -8.49
N ALA A 16 2.54 -9.40 -8.14
CA ALA A 16 3.04 -9.08 -6.81
C ALA A 16 1.91 -8.68 -5.83
N VAL A 17 2.23 -8.75 -4.54
CA VAL A 17 1.50 -7.99 -3.50
C VAL A 17 2.51 -7.02 -2.94
N LEU A 18 2.24 -5.72 -3.09
CA LEU A 18 3.06 -4.70 -2.48
C LEU A 18 2.50 -4.36 -1.12
N VAL A 19 3.36 -4.27 -0.11
CA VAL A 19 2.98 -3.86 1.25
C VAL A 19 3.78 -2.63 1.65
N GLY A 20 3.14 -1.74 2.40
CA GLY A 20 3.76 -0.51 2.85
C GLY A 20 2.94 0.18 3.93
N ARG A 21 3.10 1.50 4.02
CA ARG A 21 2.33 2.34 4.93
C ARG A 21 1.77 3.52 4.16
N ALA A 22 0.55 3.93 4.50
CA ALA A 22 -0.05 5.17 3.99
C ALA A 22 -0.52 6.02 5.15
N TRP A 23 -0.32 7.33 5.05
CA TRP A 23 -0.89 8.30 5.99
C TRP A 23 -2.41 8.37 5.79
N CYS A 24 -3.18 8.17 6.85
CA CYS A 24 -4.64 8.24 6.83
C CYS A 24 -5.10 9.45 7.66
N ALA A 25 -5.82 10.38 7.02
CA ALA A 25 -6.24 11.65 7.62
C ALA A 25 -7.32 11.49 8.68
N ASP A 26 -8.15 10.45 8.58
CA ASP A 26 -9.22 10.10 9.52
C ASP A 26 -8.71 9.84 10.94
N ILE A 27 -7.50 9.29 11.09
CA ILE A 27 -6.85 9.03 12.37
C ILE A 27 -5.57 9.84 12.60
N GLY A 28 -5.16 10.66 11.64
CA GLY A 28 -3.93 11.46 11.71
C GLY A 28 -2.67 10.62 11.94
N ALA A 29 -2.62 9.40 11.40
CA ALA A 29 -1.53 8.46 11.61
C ALA A 29 -1.35 7.50 10.41
N PRO A 30 -0.17 6.90 10.23
CA PRO A 30 0.05 5.93 9.17
C PRO A 30 -0.58 4.57 9.50
N ARG A 31 -1.21 3.93 8.52
CA ARG A 31 -1.66 2.54 8.59
C ARG A 31 -0.83 1.64 7.70
N PRO A 32 -0.63 0.37 8.08
CA PRO A 32 -0.11 -0.63 7.15
C PRO A 32 -1.15 -0.86 6.04
N VAL A 33 -0.66 -0.91 4.80
CA VAL A 33 -1.49 -1.05 3.60
C VAL A 33 -0.90 -2.07 2.64
N ALA A 34 -1.75 -2.63 1.78
CA ALA A 34 -1.32 -3.42 0.64
C ALA A 34 -1.89 -2.87 -0.67
N VAL A 35 -1.19 -3.13 -1.78
CA VAL A 35 -1.68 -2.89 -3.13
C VAL A 35 -2.14 -4.20 -3.72
N ILE A 36 -3.42 -4.27 -4.11
CA ILE A 36 -4.04 -5.44 -4.72
C ILE A 36 -4.92 -4.97 -5.87
N GLY A 37 -4.60 -5.37 -7.10
CA GLY A 37 -5.41 -5.01 -8.28
C GLY A 37 -5.51 -3.50 -8.54
N GLY A 38 -4.46 -2.72 -8.25
CA GLY A 38 -4.47 -1.26 -8.40
C GLY A 38 -5.16 -0.50 -7.26
N GLU A 39 -5.60 -1.20 -6.22
CA GLU A 39 -6.28 -0.61 -5.07
C GLU A 39 -5.41 -0.67 -3.81
N LEU A 40 -5.49 0.39 -3.01
CA LEU A 40 -4.86 0.48 -1.70
C LEU A 40 -5.85 0.01 -0.63
N VAL A 41 -5.52 -1.09 0.05
CA VAL A 41 -6.36 -1.69 1.10
C VAL A 41 -5.70 -1.58 2.47
N ASP A 42 -6.51 -1.34 3.50
CA ASP A 42 -6.09 -1.34 4.91
C ASP A 42 -5.86 -2.78 5.38
N VAL A 43 -4.67 -3.07 5.89
CA VAL A 43 -4.31 -4.40 6.41
C VAL A 43 -4.06 -4.39 7.92
N SER A 44 -4.48 -3.33 8.62
CA SER A 44 -4.32 -3.19 10.07
C SER A 44 -5.02 -4.30 10.87
N SER A 45 -6.08 -4.90 10.33
CA SER A 45 -6.75 -6.08 10.91
C SER A 45 -5.91 -7.37 10.79
N VAL A 46 -4.95 -7.42 9.87
CA VAL A 46 -4.04 -8.56 9.67
C VAL A 46 -2.74 -8.37 10.45
N ALA A 47 -2.22 -7.15 10.49
CA ALA A 47 -1.04 -6.78 11.24
C ALA A 47 -1.01 -5.27 11.52
N LEU A 48 -0.67 -4.88 12.75
CA LEU A 48 -0.54 -3.46 13.11
C LEU A 48 0.72 -2.79 12.54
N THR A 49 1.72 -3.56 12.11
CA THR A 49 2.96 -3.03 11.54
C THR A 49 3.38 -3.80 10.29
N THR A 50 4.18 -3.17 9.43
CA THR A 50 4.73 -3.85 8.25
C THR A 50 5.73 -4.94 8.58
N SER A 51 6.42 -4.87 9.73
CA SER A 51 7.34 -5.95 10.15
C SER A 51 6.55 -7.21 10.48
N THR A 52 5.55 -7.06 11.36
CA THR A 52 4.66 -8.17 11.74
C THR A 52 3.81 -8.67 10.58
N LEU A 53 3.61 -7.87 9.54
CA LEU A 53 2.98 -8.32 8.29
C LEU A 53 3.92 -9.22 7.48
N VAL A 54 5.18 -8.82 7.28
CA VAL A 54 6.16 -9.56 6.45
C VAL A 54 6.69 -10.81 7.14
N GLU A 55 6.64 -10.87 8.47
CA GLU A 55 6.99 -12.06 9.25
C GLU A 55 5.93 -13.19 9.16
N GLN A 56 4.74 -12.90 8.63
CA GLN A 56 3.70 -13.92 8.49
C GLN A 56 3.96 -14.83 7.29
N PRO A 57 3.79 -16.16 7.47
CA PRO A 57 3.94 -17.11 6.38
C PRO A 57 2.87 -16.87 5.31
N GLU A 58 3.26 -17.02 4.05
CA GLU A 58 2.38 -16.89 2.87
C GLU A 58 1.53 -15.60 2.85
N ILE A 59 2.03 -14.51 3.42
CA ILE A 59 1.25 -13.28 3.58
C ILE A 59 0.70 -12.74 2.25
N GLY A 60 1.44 -12.89 1.15
CA GLY A 60 0.98 -12.48 -0.17
C GLY A 60 -0.29 -13.23 -0.60
N LEU A 61 -0.37 -14.54 -0.35
CA LEU A 61 -1.58 -15.32 -0.64
C LEU A 61 -2.72 -14.92 0.28
N ARG A 62 -2.46 -14.84 1.60
CA ARG A 62 -3.46 -14.48 2.61
C ARG A 62 -4.07 -13.10 2.36
N LEU A 63 -3.27 -12.12 1.94
CA LEU A 63 -3.76 -10.79 1.58
C LEU A 63 -4.62 -10.81 0.31
N LYS A 64 -4.26 -11.60 -0.71
CA LYS A 64 -5.10 -11.75 -1.91
C LYS A 64 -6.45 -12.39 -1.59
N GLU A 65 -6.47 -13.41 -0.73
CA GLU A 65 -7.70 -14.08 -0.28
C GLU A 65 -8.57 -13.17 0.60
N ALA A 66 -7.94 -12.40 1.50
CA ALA A 66 -8.64 -11.48 2.37
C ALA A 66 -9.11 -10.19 1.66
N ALA A 67 -8.57 -9.88 0.47
CA ALA A 67 -8.76 -8.60 -0.22
C ALA A 67 -10.23 -8.18 -0.33
N ALA A 68 -11.14 -9.12 -0.62
CA ALA A 68 -12.57 -8.84 -0.76
C ALA A 68 -13.24 -8.37 0.55
N ASN A 69 -12.63 -8.67 1.70
CA ASN A 69 -13.14 -8.35 3.03
C ASN A 69 -12.36 -7.22 3.72
N LEU A 70 -11.28 -6.72 3.09
CA LEU A 70 -10.46 -5.65 3.65
C LEU A 70 -10.99 -4.28 3.23
N PRO A 71 -10.92 -3.26 4.12
CA PRO A 71 -11.36 -1.92 3.78
C PRO A 71 -10.52 -1.33 2.64
N ARG A 72 -11.19 -0.93 1.56
CA ARG A 72 -10.58 -0.14 0.49
C ARG A 72 -10.40 1.30 0.96
N LEU A 73 -9.18 1.83 0.84
CA LEU A 73 -8.86 3.21 1.20
C LEU A 73 -8.91 4.15 0.00
N ALA A 74 -8.27 3.77 -1.11
CA ALA A 74 -8.17 4.58 -2.32
C ALA A 74 -7.65 3.76 -3.51
N ALA A 75 -7.86 4.28 -4.73
CA ALA A 75 -7.10 3.82 -5.90
C ALA A 75 -5.63 4.22 -5.78
N LEU A 76 -4.73 3.41 -6.35
CA LEU A 76 -3.28 3.59 -6.22
C LEU A 76 -2.75 4.81 -6.96
N ASP A 77 -3.18 5.02 -8.21
CA ASP A 77 -2.71 6.11 -9.06
C ASP A 77 -2.88 7.51 -8.40
N PRO A 78 -4.05 7.87 -7.84
CA PRO A 78 -4.20 9.14 -7.10
C PRO A 78 -3.27 9.25 -5.89
N VAL A 79 -3.04 8.15 -5.17
CA VAL A 79 -2.15 8.12 -4.00
C VAL A 79 -0.69 8.33 -4.41
N LEU A 80 -0.25 7.71 -5.51
CA LEU A 80 1.08 7.92 -6.06
C LEU A 80 1.25 9.35 -6.56
N ALA A 81 0.27 9.89 -7.29
CA ALA A 81 0.29 11.27 -7.75
C ALA A 81 0.41 12.26 -6.58
N ASN A 82 -0.28 11.98 -5.46
CA ASN A 82 -0.22 12.76 -4.22
C ASN A 82 1.07 12.54 -3.41
N SER A 83 1.80 11.47 -3.66
CA SER A 83 3.09 11.17 -3.01
C SER A 83 4.24 11.97 -3.60
N ALA A 84 4.04 12.62 -4.75
CA ALA A 84 5.01 13.53 -5.35
C ALA A 84 5.32 14.69 -4.37
N PHE A 85 6.61 14.93 -4.10
CA PHE A 85 7.06 15.88 -3.08
C PHE A 85 6.53 17.31 -3.31
N ASP A 86 6.23 17.67 -4.56
CA ASP A 86 5.80 19.00 -5.01
C ASP A 86 4.28 19.19 -5.11
N ARG A 87 3.44 18.17 -4.88
CA ARG A 87 1.97 18.23 -5.16
C ARG A 87 1.07 17.61 -4.09
N ARG A 88 1.43 17.74 -2.82
CA ARG A 88 0.71 17.10 -1.70
C ARG A 88 -0.59 17.82 -1.35
N ASP A 89 -1.65 17.03 -1.26
CA ASP A 89 -2.93 17.37 -0.66
C ASP A 89 -3.06 16.60 0.68
N PRO A 90 -3.26 17.30 1.82
CA PRO A 90 -3.41 16.67 3.12
C PRO A 90 -4.69 15.86 3.31
N SER A 91 -5.70 16.06 2.47
CA SER A 91 -6.97 15.33 2.53
C SER A 91 -6.92 13.96 1.83
N THR A 92 -5.88 13.70 1.04
CA THR A 92 -5.71 12.44 0.29
C THR A 92 -4.70 11.53 1.00
N PRO A 93 -4.92 10.20 1.05
CA PRO A 93 -3.92 9.27 1.59
C PRO A 93 -2.54 9.43 0.93
N GLY A 94 -1.46 9.36 1.72
CA GLY A 94 -0.07 9.53 1.23
C GLY A 94 0.60 10.89 1.53
N SER A 95 -0.09 11.79 2.25
CA SER A 95 0.33 13.18 2.49
C SER A 95 1.64 13.42 3.29
N SER A 96 2.18 12.46 4.07
CA SER A 96 3.43 12.74 4.82
C SER A 96 4.35 11.53 5.02
N ARG A 97 5.61 11.74 4.61
CA ARG A 97 6.83 10.92 4.81
C ARG A 97 6.67 9.40 4.61
N HIS A 98 7.11 8.96 3.43
CA HIS A 98 7.46 7.58 3.06
C HIS A 98 6.30 6.57 2.98
N VAL A 99 5.66 6.48 1.81
CA VAL A 99 5.12 5.19 1.34
C VAL A 99 6.33 4.30 1.01
N THR A 100 6.83 3.58 2.01
CA THR A 100 7.84 2.54 1.79
C THR A 100 7.12 1.27 1.34
N CYS A 101 7.09 1.02 0.03
CA CYS A 101 6.74 -0.29 -0.51
C CYS A 101 7.91 -1.25 -0.30
N ARG A 102 7.73 -2.32 0.49
CA ARG A 102 8.72 -3.40 0.63
C ARG A 102 8.17 -4.65 -0.05
N ARG A 103 8.89 -5.16 -1.05
CA ARG A 103 8.53 -6.37 -1.80
C ARG A 103 8.48 -7.57 -0.86
N SER A 104 7.33 -8.24 -0.72
CA SER A 104 7.31 -9.62 -0.23
C SER A 104 7.78 -10.49 -1.40
N ARG A 105 8.98 -11.09 -1.29
CA ARG A 105 9.41 -12.09 -2.28
C ARG A 105 8.55 -13.34 -2.07
N ARG A 106 8.03 -13.94 -3.15
CA ARG A 106 7.52 -15.32 -3.11
C ARG A 106 8.66 -16.23 -2.66
N ALA A 107 8.40 -17.08 -1.67
CA ALA A 107 9.13 -18.33 -1.55
C ALA A 107 8.61 -19.24 -2.66
N GLY A 108 9.50 -19.55 -3.60
CA GLY A 108 9.28 -20.45 -4.73
C GLY A 108 10.65 -20.79 -5.28
#